data_AF-A0A662HJY2-F1
#
_entry.id   AF-A0A662HJY2-F1
#
_cell.length_a   1.000
_cell.length_b   1.000
_cell.length_c   1.000
_cell.angle_alpha   90.00
_cell.angle_beta   90.00
_cell.angle_gamma   90.00
#
_symmetry.space_group_name_H-M   'P 1'
#
loop_
_entity.id
_entity.type
_entity.pdbx_description
1 polymer ?
#
loop_
_entity_poly.entity_id
_entity_poly.type
_entity_poly.pdbx_seq_one_letter_code
_entity_poly.pdbx_strand_id
1 'polypeptide(L)'
;MKAGLKKMHGRIRDKILEKLFYSPRKQVAFTYDLAPLGPHLMWLYVPEKGIYLGRDDYDREVYLNPAQLRVFHGVIIGPSGAGKSLFLKHFLYQIPNLKVNFMIIDPHSDYSVLIRKLGGEVIDIRKTMFKTTNIFRNIESRELFIKAVAALYRLTEGQELSLREAIKRSKDFSQVLSNLPPVLRSKLEYPFS
;
A
#
# COMPACT_ATOMS: atom_id res chain seq x y z
N MET A 1 -10.80 64.90 28.39
CA MET A 1 -11.53 63.63 28.15
C MET A 1 -10.64 62.43 27.78
N LYS A 2 -9.65 62.53 26.87
CA LYS A 2 -8.87 61.37 26.39
C LYS A 2 -7.94 60.68 27.43
N ALA A 3 -7.38 61.42 28.39
CA ALA A 3 -6.47 60.85 29.39
C ALA A 3 -7.16 59.92 30.42
N GLY A 4 -8.41 60.24 30.81
CA GLY A 4 -9.19 59.42 31.74
C GLY A 4 -9.62 58.07 31.14
N LEU A 5 -10.03 58.07 29.87
CA LEU A 5 -10.41 56.87 29.12
C LEU A 5 -9.24 55.88 28.96
N LYS A 6 -8.01 56.39 28.74
CA LYS A 6 -6.80 55.57 28.59
C LYS A 6 -6.37 54.93 29.92
N LYS A 7 -6.50 55.66 31.03
CA LYS A 7 -6.25 55.16 32.40
C LYS A 7 -7.28 54.10 32.82
N MET A 8 -8.53 54.30 32.43
CA MET A 8 -9.63 53.35 32.69
C MET A 8 -9.46 52.06 31.87
N HIS A 9 -9.12 52.15 30.58
CA HIS A 9 -8.79 50.98 29.75
C HIS A 9 -7.58 50.21 30.28
N GLY A 10 -6.52 50.90 30.72
CA GLY A 10 -5.36 50.27 31.35
C GLY A 10 -5.73 49.47 32.59
N ARG A 11 -6.49 50.07 33.51
CA ARG A 11 -6.98 49.38 34.72
C ARG A 11 -7.87 48.17 34.40
N ILE A 12 -8.75 48.27 33.41
CA ILE A 12 -9.62 47.16 33.02
C ILE A 12 -8.78 46.02 32.44
N ARG A 13 -7.84 46.34 31.53
CA ARG A 13 -6.91 45.36 30.96
C ARG A 13 -6.09 44.67 32.03
N ASP A 14 -5.46 45.44 32.93
CA ASP A 14 -4.59 44.88 33.95
C ASP A 14 -5.37 44.00 34.94
N LYS A 15 -6.61 44.37 35.28
CA LYS A 15 -7.51 43.55 36.11
C LYS A 15 -7.98 42.26 35.42
N ILE A 16 -8.16 42.29 34.10
CA ILE A 16 -8.48 41.09 33.29
C ILE A 16 -7.27 40.17 33.24
N LEU A 17 -6.08 40.71 32.98
CA LEU A 17 -4.83 39.95 32.93
C LEU A 17 -4.51 39.33 34.30
N GLU A 18 -4.68 40.07 35.39
CA GLU A 18 -4.51 39.56 36.75
C GLU A 18 -5.44 38.36 37.02
N LYS A 19 -6.70 38.46 36.60
CA LYS A 19 -7.69 37.40 36.74
C LYS A 19 -7.42 36.18 35.86
N LEU A 20 -6.82 36.37 34.68
CA LEU A 20 -6.46 35.28 33.76
C LEU A 20 -5.19 34.54 34.20
N PHE A 21 -4.16 35.26 34.65
CA PHE A 21 -2.82 34.69 34.85
C PHE A 21 -2.47 34.42 36.32
N TYR A 22 -2.97 35.23 37.25
CA TYR A 22 -2.53 35.20 38.66
C TYR A 22 -3.62 34.72 39.63
N SER A 23 -4.88 34.73 39.21
CA SER A 23 -5.99 34.12 39.97
C SER A 23 -6.92 33.32 39.05
N PRO A 24 -6.39 32.35 38.29
CA PRO A 24 -7.23 31.52 37.44
C PRO A 24 -8.26 30.83 38.33
N ARG A 25 -9.53 31.03 38.02
CA ARG A 25 -10.59 30.20 38.62
C ARG A 25 -10.22 28.75 38.31
N LYS A 26 -10.28 27.84 39.29
CA LYS A 26 -10.13 26.40 39.05
C LYS A 26 -11.11 26.00 37.94
N GLN A 27 -10.59 25.86 36.73
CA GLN A 27 -11.33 25.33 35.60
C GLN A 27 -11.02 23.84 35.57
N VAL A 28 -12.05 23.03 35.76
CA VAL A 28 -11.95 21.59 35.53
C VAL A 28 -12.10 21.42 34.03
N ALA A 29 -10.97 21.28 33.35
CA ALA A 29 -10.94 20.86 31.95
C ALA A 29 -10.68 19.35 31.95
N PHE A 30 -11.56 18.58 31.31
CA PHE A 30 -11.30 17.17 31.04
C PHE A 30 -10.19 17.05 30.00
N THR A 31 -9.49 15.92 29.98
CA THR A 31 -8.38 15.66 29.04
C THR A 31 -8.76 15.92 27.58
N TYR A 32 -10.05 15.79 27.23
CA TYR A 32 -10.56 16.06 25.89
C TYR A 32 -11.01 17.51 25.63
N ASP A 33 -11.13 18.37 26.64
CA ASP A 33 -11.56 19.76 26.44
C ASP A 33 -10.48 20.60 25.75
N LEU A 34 -9.21 20.24 25.94
CA LEU A 34 -8.07 20.76 25.20
C LEU A 34 -7.72 19.89 23.99
N ALA A 35 -8.52 18.84 23.70
CA ALA A 35 -8.36 17.95 22.54
C ALA A 35 -8.00 18.70 21.24
N PRO A 36 -8.71 19.80 20.91
CA PRO A 36 -8.52 20.49 19.64
C PRO A 36 -7.18 21.23 19.48
N LEU A 37 -6.42 21.44 20.56
CA LEU A 37 -5.27 22.34 20.59
C LEU A 37 -3.92 21.66 20.84
N GLY A 38 -3.87 20.33 20.92
CA GLY A 38 -2.61 19.62 21.14
C GLY A 38 -2.46 18.32 20.35
N PRO A 39 -1.26 17.70 20.40
CA PRO A 39 -0.91 16.55 19.58
C PRO A 39 -1.77 15.31 19.82
N HIS A 40 -2.50 15.26 20.94
CA HIS A 40 -3.47 14.22 21.28
C HIS A 40 -4.69 14.16 20.32
N LEU A 41 -4.92 15.17 19.48
CA LEU A 41 -5.91 15.10 18.39
C LEU A 41 -5.63 13.94 17.43
N MET A 42 -4.34 13.57 17.25
CA MET A 42 -3.95 12.38 16.47
C MET A 42 -4.53 11.08 17.05
N TRP A 43 -4.82 11.04 18.36
CA TRP A 43 -5.40 9.87 19.01
C TRP A 43 -6.88 9.66 18.66
N LEU A 44 -7.56 10.68 18.13
CA LEU A 44 -8.97 10.59 17.72
C LEU A 44 -9.16 9.96 16.33
N TYR A 45 -8.09 9.75 15.56
CA TYR A 45 -8.15 9.23 14.19
C TYR A 45 -7.79 7.74 14.09
N VAL A 46 -7.67 7.02 15.20
CA VAL A 46 -7.49 5.56 15.18
C VAL A 46 -8.85 4.91 14.89
N PRO A 47 -9.00 4.13 13.80
CA PRO A 47 -10.24 3.42 13.53
C PRO A 47 -10.58 2.48 14.70
N GLU A 48 -11.84 2.46 15.13
CA GLU A 48 -12.33 1.55 16.18
C GLU A 48 -12.64 0.14 15.66
N LYS A 49 -12.73 -0.02 14.33
CA LYS A 49 -13.14 -1.27 13.67
C LYS A 49 -12.34 -1.46 12.39
N GLY A 50 -12.04 -2.71 12.07
CA GLY A 50 -11.32 -3.09 10.86
C GLY A 50 -10.42 -4.29 11.11
N ILE A 51 -9.30 -4.33 10.42
CA ILE A 51 -8.25 -5.32 10.58
C ILE A 51 -7.46 -4.97 11.84
N TYR A 52 -7.50 -5.81 12.85
CA TYR A 52 -6.73 -5.66 14.07
C TYR A 52 -5.24 -5.83 13.78
N LEU A 53 -4.46 -4.79 14.12
CA LEU A 53 -3.00 -4.78 13.93
C LEU A 53 -2.24 -5.20 15.18
N GLY A 54 -2.81 -4.94 16.36
CA GLY A 54 -2.15 -5.17 17.64
C GLY A 54 -2.48 -4.07 18.65
N ARG A 55 -1.60 -3.87 19.61
CA ARG A 55 -1.70 -2.80 20.61
C ARG A 55 -0.57 -1.80 20.47
N ASP A 56 -0.85 -0.54 20.79
CA ASP A 56 0.18 0.49 20.88
C ASP A 56 0.89 0.50 22.24
N ASP A 57 1.82 1.44 22.42
CA ASP A 57 2.60 1.59 23.66
C ASP A 57 1.75 1.95 24.89
N TYR A 58 0.47 2.28 24.70
CA TYR A 58 -0.50 2.60 25.75
C TYR A 58 -1.54 1.49 25.95
N ASP A 59 -1.29 0.29 25.42
CA ASP A 59 -2.18 -0.88 25.51
C ASP A 59 -3.54 -0.69 24.80
N ARG A 60 -3.63 0.24 23.85
CA ARG A 60 -4.85 0.48 23.08
C ARG A 60 -4.86 -0.38 21.83
N GLU A 61 -6.03 -0.93 21.50
CA GLU A 61 -6.22 -1.73 20.29
C GLU A 61 -6.16 -0.84 19.05
N VAL A 62 -5.34 -1.25 18.07
CA VAL A 62 -5.12 -0.53 16.83
C VAL A 62 -5.74 -1.30 15.68
N TYR A 63 -6.62 -0.63 14.93
CA TYR A 63 -7.25 -1.20 13.75
C TYR A 63 -6.90 -0.43 12.49
N LEU A 64 -6.88 -1.14 11.37
CA LEU A 64 -6.82 -0.58 10.03
C LEU A 64 -8.15 -0.82 9.34
N ASN A 65 -8.80 0.24 8.86
CA ASN A 65 -10.05 0.12 8.13
C ASN A 65 -9.88 0.53 6.66
N PRO A 66 -9.66 -0.41 5.73
CA PRO A 66 -9.55 -0.10 4.31
C PRO A 66 -10.76 0.63 3.74
N ALA A 67 -11.96 0.43 4.30
CA ALA A 67 -13.20 1.05 3.81
C ALA A 67 -13.32 2.54 4.15
N GLN A 68 -12.57 3.03 5.14
CA GLN A 68 -12.50 4.46 5.47
C GLN A 68 -11.55 5.23 4.53
N LEU A 69 -10.77 4.51 3.72
CA LEU A 69 -9.80 5.10 2.80
C LEU A 69 -10.38 5.11 1.39
N ARG A 70 -10.25 6.24 0.69
CA ARG A 70 -10.77 6.39 -0.68
C ARG A 70 -10.16 5.37 -1.66
N VAL A 71 -8.87 5.07 -1.46
CA VAL A 71 -8.12 3.99 -2.12
C VAL A 71 -7.11 3.46 -1.10
N PHE A 72 -7.05 2.14 -0.91
CA PHE A 72 -6.16 1.52 0.06
C PHE A 72 -4.92 0.93 -0.63
N HIS A 73 -3.76 1.50 -0.32
CA HIS A 73 -2.45 0.96 -0.65
C HIS A 73 -1.59 0.93 0.62
N GLY A 74 -0.76 -0.09 0.77
CA GLY A 74 0.09 -0.26 1.93
C GLY A 74 1.41 -0.90 1.56
N VAL A 75 2.45 -0.57 2.34
CA VAL A 75 3.78 -1.17 2.23
C VAL A 75 4.21 -1.66 3.61
N ILE A 76 4.73 -2.88 3.67
CA ILE A 76 5.22 -3.49 4.91
C ILE A 76 6.71 -3.73 4.72
N ILE A 77 7.53 -3.03 5.51
CA ILE A 77 8.99 -3.01 5.40
C ILE A 77 9.59 -3.39 6.74
N GLY A 78 10.75 -4.04 6.71
CA GLY A 78 11.48 -4.47 7.90
C GLY A 78 12.66 -5.36 7.51
N PRO A 79 13.60 -5.66 8.41
CA PRO A 79 14.67 -6.62 8.14
C PRO A 79 14.15 -8.07 8.07
N SER A 80 14.99 -9.01 7.62
CA SER A 80 14.67 -10.44 7.72
C SER A 80 14.51 -10.83 9.20
N GLY A 81 13.53 -11.68 9.51
CA GLY A 81 13.22 -12.06 10.89
C GLY A 81 12.36 -11.06 11.68
N ALA A 82 12.08 -9.86 11.16
CA ALA A 82 11.25 -8.85 11.83
C ALA A 82 9.75 -9.19 11.94
N GLY A 83 9.34 -10.40 11.58
CA GLY A 83 7.94 -10.82 11.65
C GLY A 83 7.05 -10.38 10.49
N LYS A 84 7.60 -9.86 9.37
CA LYS A 84 6.81 -9.45 8.18
C LYS A 84 5.83 -10.53 7.69
N SER A 85 6.30 -11.77 7.54
CA SER A 85 5.47 -12.88 7.08
C SER A 85 4.41 -13.28 8.11
N LEU A 86 4.73 -13.19 9.41
CA LEU A 86 3.77 -13.47 10.49
C LEU A 86 2.67 -12.41 10.53
N PHE A 87 3.06 -11.13 10.44
CA PHE A 87 2.14 -10.01 10.36
C PHE A 87 1.18 -10.17 9.17
N LEU A 88 1.71 -10.46 7.97
CA LEU A 88 0.88 -10.70 6.78
C LEU A 88 -0.07 -11.89 6.97
N LYS A 89 0.37 -12.99 7.58
CA LYS A 89 -0.52 -14.13 7.88
C LYS A 89 -1.67 -13.74 8.80
N HIS A 90 -1.39 -12.97 9.85
CA HIS A 90 -2.40 -12.46 10.77
C HIS A 90 -3.37 -11.49 10.08
N PHE A 91 -2.86 -10.63 9.21
CA PHE A 91 -3.65 -9.71 8.39
C PHE A 91 -4.61 -10.48 7.46
N LEU A 92 -4.07 -11.44 6.70
CA LEU A 92 -4.83 -12.25 5.74
C LEU A 92 -5.89 -13.11 6.42
N TYR A 93 -5.62 -13.61 7.63
CA TYR A 93 -6.58 -14.39 8.41
C TYR A 93 -7.87 -13.61 8.72
N GLN A 94 -7.79 -12.27 8.82
CA GLN A 94 -8.93 -11.42 9.11
C GLN A 94 -9.69 -10.98 7.85
N ILE A 95 -9.09 -11.08 6.66
CA ILE A 95 -9.69 -10.62 5.41
C ILE A 95 -11.04 -11.28 5.09
N PRO A 96 -11.25 -12.59 5.28
CA PRO A 96 -12.55 -13.22 5.01
C PRO A 96 -13.72 -12.56 5.75
N ASN A 97 -13.48 -12.02 6.95
CA ASN A 97 -14.51 -11.31 7.73
C ASN A 97 -14.93 -9.98 7.08
N LEU A 98 -14.12 -9.44 6.17
CA LEU A 98 -14.39 -8.19 5.46
C LEU A 98 -15.17 -8.41 4.15
N LYS A 99 -15.48 -9.67 3.78
CA LYS A 99 -16.18 -10.03 2.53
C LYS A 99 -15.53 -9.46 1.27
N VAL A 100 -14.19 -9.43 1.24
CA VAL A 100 -13.41 -9.00 0.06
C VAL A 100 -12.68 -10.17 -0.57
N ASN A 101 -12.58 -10.14 -1.90
CA ASN A 101 -11.72 -11.08 -2.64
C ASN A 101 -10.29 -10.55 -2.65
N PHE A 102 -9.31 -11.45 -2.53
CA PHE A 102 -7.90 -11.09 -2.56
C PHE A 102 -7.07 -12.12 -3.33
N MET A 103 -5.94 -11.65 -3.86
CA MET A 103 -4.97 -12.47 -4.59
C MET A 103 -3.58 -12.22 -3.99
N ILE A 104 -2.79 -13.28 -3.84
CA ILE A 104 -1.42 -13.20 -3.32
C ILE A 104 -0.46 -13.75 -4.37
N ILE A 105 0.60 -12.99 -4.62
CA ILE A 105 1.75 -13.45 -5.41
C ILE A 105 2.84 -13.84 -4.41
N ASP A 106 3.08 -15.14 -4.27
CA ASP A 106 3.97 -15.70 -3.25
C ASP A 106 5.13 -16.47 -3.90
N PRO A 107 6.31 -15.85 -4.07
CA PRO A 107 7.45 -16.52 -4.69
C PRO A 107 8.04 -17.66 -3.85
N HIS A 108 7.85 -17.64 -2.53
CA HIS A 108 8.45 -18.62 -1.59
C HIS A 108 7.47 -19.70 -1.11
N SER A 109 6.18 -19.59 -1.47
CA SER A 109 5.11 -20.53 -1.08
C SER A 109 4.80 -20.56 0.43
N ASP A 110 5.16 -19.51 1.18
CA ASP A 110 4.94 -19.35 2.63
C ASP A 110 3.46 -19.26 3.04
N TYR A 111 2.58 -18.84 2.13
CA TYR A 111 1.15 -18.60 2.39
C TYR A 111 0.25 -19.72 1.88
N SER A 112 0.76 -20.64 1.08
CA SER A 112 -0.01 -21.71 0.43
C SER A 112 -0.91 -22.50 1.40
N VAL A 113 -0.39 -22.90 2.55
CA VAL A 113 -1.14 -23.62 3.58
C VAL A 113 -2.25 -22.77 4.18
N LEU A 114 -1.98 -21.49 4.46
CA LEU A 114 -2.97 -20.56 5.00
C LEU A 114 -4.12 -20.37 4.00
N ILE A 115 -3.81 -20.13 2.73
CA ILE A 115 -4.82 -19.90 1.69
C ILE A 115 -5.74 -21.10 1.51
N ARG A 116 -5.19 -22.32 1.49
CA ARG A 116 -6.01 -23.54 1.45
C ARG A 116 -6.93 -23.64 2.67
N LYS A 117 -6.45 -23.31 3.87
CA LYS A 117 -7.25 -23.30 5.10
C LYS A 117 -8.35 -22.24 5.10
N LEU A 118 -8.12 -21.11 4.42
CA LEU A 118 -9.13 -20.07 4.22
C LEU A 118 -10.13 -20.40 3.10
N GLY A 119 -10.05 -21.60 2.50
CA GLY A 119 -10.92 -22.01 1.39
C GLY A 119 -10.53 -21.42 0.04
N GLY A 120 -9.36 -20.77 -0.06
CA GLY A 120 -8.85 -20.20 -1.30
C GLY A 120 -8.16 -21.23 -2.18
N GLU A 121 -8.07 -20.93 -3.47
CA GLU A 121 -7.36 -21.74 -4.44
C GLU A 121 -5.87 -21.35 -4.48
N VAL A 122 -4.99 -22.37 -4.51
CA VAL A 122 -3.55 -22.16 -4.69
C VAL A 122 -3.14 -22.68 -6.05
N ILE A 123 -2.84 -21.75 -6.94
CA ILE A 123 -2.34 -22.03 -8.29
C ILE A 123 -0.81 -22.04 -8.23
N ASP A 124 -0.20 -23.23 -8.34
CA ASP A 124 1.25 -23.33 -8.51
C ASP A 124 1.60 -22.99 -9.95
N ILE A 125 2.01 -21.75 -10.21
CA ILE A 125 2.36 -21.26 -11.54
C ILE A 125 3.44 -22.16 -12.19
N ARG A 126 4.36 -22.74 -11.41
CA ARG A 126 5.40 -23.65 -11.94
C ARG A 126 4.81 -24.92 -12.55
N LYS A 127 3.61 -25.33 -12.12
CA LYS A 127 2.92 -26.55 -12.56
C LYS A 127 1.75 -26.26 -13.50
N THR A 128 1.04 -25.15 -13.30
CA THR A 128 -0.28 -24.92 -13.88
C THR A 128 -0.29 -23.99 -15.10
N MET A 129 0.58 -22.98 -15.19
CA MET A 129 0.56 -22.05 -16.33
C MET A 129 1.93 -21.43 -16.63
N PHE A 130 2.26 -21.34 -17.92
CA PHE A 130 3.57 -21.07 -18.51
C PHE A 130 4.54 -22.25 -18.54
N LYS A 131 4.15 -23.30 -19.27
CA LYS A 131 5.15 -23.89 -20.17
C LYS A 131 5.51 -22.80 -21.18
N THR A 132 6.49 -21.97 -20.85
CA THR A 132 7.02 -20.93 -21.75
C THR A 132 7.38 -21.52 -23.11
N THR A 133 7.72 -22.81 -23.16
CA THR A 133 7.87 -23.61 -24.39
C THR A 133 6.65 -23.54 -25.33
N ASN A 134 5.42 -23.38 -24.82
CA ASN A 134 4.23 -23.28 -25.65
C ASN A 134 4.17 -21.96 -26.42
N ILE A 135 4.77 -20.87 -25.92
CA ILE A 135 4.91 -19.62 -26.67
C ILE A 135 5.82 -19.83 -27.90
N PHE A 136 6.79 -20.73 -27.78
CA PHE A 136 7.68 -21.10 -28.90
C PHE A 136 7.10 -22.17 -29.82
N ARG A 137 6.17 -23.01 -29.33
CA ARG A 137 5.63 -24.17 -30.07
C ARG A 137 4.25 -23.94 -30.69
N ASN A 138 3.40 -23.12 -30.07
CA ASN A 138 2.02 -22.88 -30.50
C ASN A 138 1.88 -21.47 -31.07
N ILE A 139 1.36 -21.37 -32.29
CA ILE A 139 1.22 -20.10 -33.03
C ILE A 139 0.26 -19.15 -32.32
N GLU A 140 -0.90 -19.60 -31.86
CA GLU A 140 -1.88 -18.75 -31.17
C GLU A 140 -1.33 -18.21 -29.85
N SER A 141 -0.67 -19.06 -29.05
CA SER A 141 -0.04 -18.65 -27.79
C SER A 141 1.07 -17.62 -28.03
N ARG A 142 1.82 -17.77 -29.13
CA ARG A 142 2.83 -16.81 -29.56
C ARG A 142 2.22 -15.47 -29.91
N GLU A 143 1.18 -15.46 -30.74
CA GLU A 143 0.50 -14.24 -31.16
C GLU A 143 -0.15 -13.51 -29.98
N LEU A 144 -0.77 -14.25 -29.07
CA LEU A 144 -1.35 -13.67 -27.85
C LEU A 144 -0.28 -13.03 -26.97
N PHE A 145 0.85 -13.71 -26.78
CA PHE A 145 1.99 -13.17 -26.03
C PHE A 145 2.55 -11.90 -26.68
N ILE A 146 2.76 -11.91 -28.00
CA ILE A 146 3.27 -10.74 -28.74
C ILE A 146 2.32 -9.56 -28.58
N LYS A 147 1.02 -9.77 -28.76
CA LYS A 147 0.01 -8.72 -28.58
C LYS A 147 -0.03 -8.17 -27.15
N ALA A 148 0.08 -9.05 -26.16
CA ALA A 148 0.12 -8.63 -24.75
C ALA A 148 1.36 -7.77 -24.46
N VAL A 149 2.54 -8.19 -24.91
CA VAL A 149 3.78 -7.42 -24.75
C VAL A 149 3.70 -6.10 -25.54
N ALA A 150 3.18 -6.12 -26.77
CA ALA A 150 3.01 -4.93 -27.59
C ALA A 150 2.09 -3.89 -26.92
N ALA A 151 0.99 -4.34 -26.33
CA ALA A 151 0.07 -3.48 -25.60
C ALA A 151 0.68 -2.92 -24.30
N LEU A 152 1.34 -3.77 -23.50
CA LEU A 152 1.95 -3.38 -22.22
C LEU A 152 3.08 -2.36 -22.41
N TYR A 153 3.94 -2.57 -23.40
CA TYR A 153 5.12 -1.73 -23.64
C TYR A 153 4.90 -0.69 -24.75
N ARG A 154 3.68 -0.57 -25.28
CA ARG A 154 3.32 0.33 -26.39
C ARG A 154 4.34 0.21 -27.53
N LEU A 155 4.50 -1.00 -28.05
CA LEU A 155 5.42 -1.27 -29.15
C LEU A 155 4.84 -0.73 -30.47
N THR A 156 5.71 -0.23 -31.34
CA THR A 156 5.33 0.10 -32.73
C THR A 156 5.20 -1.18 -33.56
N GLU A 157 4.55 -1.12 -34.73
CA GLU A 157 4.42 -2.29 -35.62
C GLU A 157 5.80 -2.89 -36.00
N GLY A 158 6.80 -2.05 -36.24
CA GLY A 158 8.17 -2.51 -36.51
C GLY A 158 8.83 -3.21 -35.32
N GLN A 159 8.55 -2.76 -34.10
CA GLN A 159 9.02 -3.42 -32.87
C GLN A 159 8.29 -4.75 -32.63
N GLU A 160 7.00 -4.81 -32.92
CA GLU A 160 6.23 -6.06 -32.84
C GLU A 160 6.75 -7.10 -33.83
N LEU A 161 7.02 -6.71 -35.07
CA LEU A 161 7.63 -7.60 -36.08
C LEU A 161 9.00 -8.12 -35.64
N SER A 162 9.82 -7.25 -35.05
CA SER A 162 11.13 -7.62 -34.51
C SER A 162 11.01 -8.64 -33.37
N LEU A 163 10.06 -8.43 -32.47
CA LEU A 163 9.76 -9.37 -31.38
C LEU A 163 9.24 -10.71 -31.93
N ARG A 164 8.38 -10.67 -32.94
CA ARG A 164 7.84 -11.86 -33.60
C ARG A 164 8.93 -12.71 -34.25
N GLU A 165 9.86 -12.09 -34.96
CA GLU A 165 11.01 -12.78 -35.55
C GLU A 165 11.97 -13.32 -34.49
N ALA A 166 12.24 -12.57 -33.43
CA ALA A 166 13.07 -13.04 -32.32
C ALA A 166 12.47 -14.30 -31.67
N ILE A 167 11.17 -14.31 -31.36
CA ILE A 167 10.49 -15.46 -30.75
C ILE A 167 10.49 -16.69 -31.69
N LYS A 168 10.30 -16.52 -33.00
CA LYS A 168 10.38 -17.64 -33.96
C LYS A 168 11.74 -18.34 -33.97
N ARG A 169 12.83 -17.59 -33.73
CA ARG A 169 14.21 -18.08 -33.80
C ARG A 169 14.74 -18.62 -32.46
N SER A 170 13.95 -18.47 -31.39
CA SER A 170 14.38 -18.76 -30.03
C SER A 170 13.63 -19.97 -29.47
N LYS A 171 14.30 -20.72 -28.59
CA LYS A 171 13.70 -21.84 -27.84
C LYS A 171 13.25 -21.45 -26.44
N ASP A 172 13.77 -20.34 -25.93
CA ASP A 172 13.52 -19.80 -24.60
C ASP A 172 13.63 -18.26 -24.61
N PHE A 173 13.21 -17.61 -23.52
CA PHE A 173 13.19 -16.14 -23.43
C PHE A 173 14.58 -15.49 -23.34
N SER A 174 15.59 -16.20 -22.84
CA SER A 174 16.96 -15.68 -22.80
C SER A 174 17.50 -15.50 -24.23
N GLN A 175 17.21 -16.46 -25.10
CA GLN A 175 17.50 -16.37 -26.53
C GLN A 175 16.68 -15.28 -27.22
N VAL A 176 15.42 -15.04 -26.80
CA VAL A 176 14.61 -13.93 -27.36
C VAL A 176 15.30 -12.59 -27.10
N LEU A 177 15.71 -12.34 -25.85
CA LEU A 177 16.42 -11.11 -25.48
C LEU A 177 17.74 -10.95 -26.24
N SER A 178 18.47 -12.04 -26.45
CA SER A 178 19.72 -12.03 -27.22
C SER A 178 19.51 -11.72 -28.71
N ASN A 179 18.38 -12.15 -29.28
CA ASN A 179 18.04 -11.96 -30.70
C ASN A 179 17.33 -10.62 -30.99
N LEU A 180 16.98 -9.85 -29.95
CA LEU A 180 16.29 -8.58 -30.09
C LEU A 180 17.26 -7.44 -30.44
N PRO A 181 16.82 -6.47 -31.26
CA PRO A 181 17.58 -5.23 -31.45
C PRO A 181 17.86 -4.53 -30.11
N PRO A 182 19.06 -3.93 -29.90
CA PRO A 182 19.44 -3.34 -28.62
C PRO A 182 18.43 -2.34 -28.05
N VAL A 183 17.83 -1.53 -28.92
CA VAL A 183 16.80 -0.53 -28.55
C VAL A 183 15.56 -1.19 -27.95
N LEU A 184 15.08 -2.27 -28.58
CA LEU A 184 13.90 -2.99 -28.11
C LEU A 184 14.22 -3.85 -26.89
N ARG A 185 15.41 -4.44 -26.85
CA ARG A 185 15.91 -5.19 -25.68
C ARG A 185 15.94 -4.29 -24.44
N SER A 186 16.54 -3.11 -24.54
CA SER A 186 16.58 -2.12 -23.46
C SER A 186 15.18 -1.78 -22.94
N LYS A 187 14.24 -1.49 -23.85
CA LYS A 187 12.85 -1.17 -23.51
C LYS A 187 12.11 -2.31 -22.80
N LEU A 188 12.44 -3.57 -23.10
CA LEU A 188 11.82 -4.74 -22.48
C LEU A 188 12.49 -5.16 -21.16
N GLU A 189 13.81 -5.01 -21.05
CA GLU A 189 14.57 -5.27 -19.81
C GLU A 189 14.29 -4.20 -18.75
N TYR A 190 14.07 -2.95 -19.16
CA TYR A 190 13.84 -1.81 -18.28
C TYR A 190 12.57 -1.04 -18.65
N PRO A 191 11.36 -1.59 -18.40
CA PRO A 191 10.08 -1.01 -18.80
C PRO A 191 9.80 0.42 -18.33
N PHE A 192 10.48 0.84 -17.26
CA PHE A 192 10.18 2.05 -16.49
C PHE A 192 11.38 3.02 -16.44
N SER A 193 12.35 2.87 -17.35
CA SER A 193 13.44 3.82 -17.56
C SER A 193 13.08 4.90 -18.57
#